data_AF-A0A932MD67-F1
#
_entry.id   AF-A0A932MD67-F1
#
_cell.length_a   1.000
_cell.length_b   1.000
_cell.length_c   1.000
_cell.angle_alpha   90.00
_cell.angle_beta   90.00
_cell.angle_gamma   90.00
#
_symmetry.space_group_name_H-M   'P 1'
#
loop_
_entity.id
_entity.type
_entity.pdbx_description
1 polymer ?
#
loop_
_entity_poly.entity_id
_entity_poly.type
_entity_poly.pdbx_seq_one_letter_code
_entity_poly.pdbx_strand_id
1 'polypeptide(L)'
;DILLCIGTGKDRHDPERLRFQGQEWYFKSPDEMRERFADRPEILANTLEVAARCDVEFESHVHLPQFPRPSGFPSDADYLRHLAFHGAAERYGEALPEEARARLDYELDVIISTGYAGYFLIVWDFIRAARERGIPVGPGRGSAAGSLVAYALRITDVDPLKFGLLFERFLNPDRVSMPDIDVDFCYERRGEVIEYVREKYGTRSVGQIVTFGTLQSRAVVRDVGRTLGFTPAETDR
;
A
#
# COMPACT_ATOMS: atom_id res chain seq x y z
N ASP A 1 19.52 27.04 2.12
CA ASP A 1 19.02 28.35 2.61
C ASP A 1 17.57 28.61 2.19
N ILE A 2 17.27 28.72 0.89
CA ILE A 2 15.88 28.93 0.39
C ILE A 2 14.88 27.91 0.93
N LEU A 3 15.25 26.62 0.94
CA LEU A 3 14.38 25.56 1.50
C LEU A 3 14.01 25.80 2.98
N LEU A 4 14.90 26.40 3.78
CA LEU A 4 14.58 26.78 5.18
C LEU A 4 13.59 27.94 5.20
N CYS A 5 13.73 28.92 4.31
CA CYS A 5 12.80 30.05 4.20
C CYS A 5 11.41 29.56 3.76
N ILE A 6 11.33 28.58 2.86
CA ILE A 6 10.08 27.91 2.50
C ILE A 6 9.47 27.21 3.73
N GLY A 7 10.25 26.35 4.41
CA GLY A 7 9.77 25.57 5.55
C GLY A 7 9.39 26.39 6.79
N THR A 8 10.01 27.57 6.99
CA THR A 8 9.71 28.47 8.10
C THR A 8 8.73 29.59 7.74
N GLY A 9 8.31 29.69 6.47
CA GLY A 9 7.43 30.75 6.00
C GLY A 9 8.06 32.16 6.05
N LYS A 10 9.39 32.26 6.19
CA LYS A 10 10.11 33.54 6.24
C LYS A 10 10.61 33.96 4.86
N ASP A 11 10.83 35.26 4.70
CA ASP A 11 11.46 35.80 3.49
C ASP A 11 12.98 35.72 3.62
N ARG A 12 13.68 35.61 2.48
CA ARG A 12 15.15 35.51 2.46
C ARG A 12 15.83 36.72 3.13
N HIS A 13 15.19 37.88 3.06
CA HIS A 13 15.70 39.15 3.57
C HIS A 13 15.31 39.46 5.02
N ASP A 14 14.47 38.62 5.64
CA ASP A 14 14.13 38.77 7.06
C ASP A 14 15.40 38.54 7.92
N PRO A 15 15.82 39.53 8.74
CA PRO A 15 17.02 39.42 9.58
C PRO A 15 16.86 38.41 10.73
N GLU A 16 15.63 38.09 11.14
CA GLU A 16 15.33 37.16 12.24
C GLU A 16 15.07 35.72 11.76
N ARG A 17 15.25 35.44 10.46
CA ARG A 17 15.00 34.10 9.91
C ARG A 17 16.01 33.07 10.42
N LEU A 18 15.56 31.81 10.47
CA LEU A 18 16.45 30.68 10.71
C LEU A 18 17.49 30.57 9.57
N ARG A 19 18.76 30.49 9.94
CA ARG A 19 19.88 30.37 9.00
C ARG A 19 20.98 29.50 9.61
N PHE A 20 21.52 28.57 8.82
CA PHE A 20 22.77 27.91 9.17
C PHE A 20 23.95 28.86 9.00
N GLN A 21 24.87 28.85 9.95
CA GLN A 21 26.12 29.59 9.86
C GLN A 21 27.12 28.83 8.97
N GLY A 22 27.78 29.54 8.06
CA GLY A 22 28.74 28.96 7.11
C GLY A 22 28.11 28.27 5.90
N GLN A 23 28.97 27.76 5.01
CA GLN A 23 28.59 27.02 3.80
C GLN A 23 29.01 25.54 3.86
N GLU A 24 29.44 25.08 5.03
CA GLU A 24 30.10 23.79 5.24
C GLU A 24 29.14 22.61 5.48
N TRP A 25 27.86 22.77 5.14
CA TRP A 25 26.78 21.79 5.40
C TRP A 25 26.45 20.98 4.15
N TYR A 26 27.43 20.25 3.65
CA TYR A 26 27.30 19.33 2.52
C TYR A 26 28.04 18.03 2.82
N PHE A 27 27.85 17.02 1.97
CA PHE A 27 28.58 15.78 2.07
C PHE A 27 30.02 15.98 1.60
N LYS A 28 30.91 16.28 2.56
CA LYS A 28 32.34 16.48 2.31
C LYS A 28 33.00 15.22 1.79
N SER A 29 33.99 15.42 0.92
CA SER A 29 34.88 14.37 0.45
C SER A 29 35.77 13.84 1.59
N PRO A 30 36.32 12.62 1.44
CA PRO A 30 37.30 12.10 2.39
C PRO A 30 38.53 13.01 2.56
N ASP A 31 38.99 13.68 1.51
CA ASP A 31 40.17 14.56 1.56
C ASP A 31 39.88 15.81 2.41
N GLU A 32 38.74 16.48 2.20
CA GLU A 32 38.30 17.62 3.01
C GLU A 32 38.15 17.24 4.49
N MET A 33 37.67 16.02 4.76
CA MET A 33 37.54 15.52 6.13
C MET A 33 38.90 15.18 6.76
N ARG A 34 39.85 14.65 6.00
CA ARG A 34 41.23 14.41 6.47
C ARG A 34 41.96 15.70 6.78
N GLU A 35 41.82 16.72 5.94
CA GLU A 35 42.41 18.04 6.21
C GLU A 35 41.81 18.66 7.47
N ARG A 36 40.48 18.58 7.63
CA ARG A 36 39.77 19.15 8.77
C ARG A 36 40.08 18.48 10.11
N PHE A 37 40.43 17.20 10.09
CA PHE A 37 40.79 16.40 11.28
C PHE A 37 42.24 15.90 11.19
N ALA A 38 43.14 16.67 10.59
CA ALA A 38 44.53 16.26 10.36
C ALA A 38 45.29 15.97 11.67
N ASP A 39 44.91 16.62 12.76
CA ASP A 39 45.45 16.43 14.10
C ASP A 39 44.82 15.24 14.85
N ARG A 40 43.71 14.67 14.33
CA ARG A 40 42.90 13.63 14.97
C ARG A 40 42.40 12.57 13.98
N PRO A 41 43.31 11.82 13.32
CA PRO A 41 42.94 10.80 12.34
C PRO A 41 42.09 9.66 12.94
N GLU A 42 42.18 9.42 14.24
CA GLU A 42 41.37 8.43 14.97
C GLU A 42 39.87 8.71 14.86
N ILE A 43 39.46 9.97 14.72
CA ILE A 43 38.04 10.33 14.53
C ILE A 43 37.51 9.72 13.23
N LEU A 44 38.31 9.78 12.16
CA LEU A 44 37.93 9.20 10.86
C LEU A 44 37.98 7.68 10.88
N ALA A 45 38.93 7.09 11.60
CA ALA A 45 38.98 5.64 11.77
C ALA A 45 37.74 5.13 12.53
N ASN A 46 37.30 5.85 13.56
CA ASN A 46 36.12 5.49 14.34
C ASN A 46 34.83 5.52 13.52
N THR A 47 34.70 6.42 12.52
CA THR A 47 33.50 6.42 11.66
C THR A 47 33.43 5.16 10.80
N LEU A 48 34.58 4.68 10.30
CA LEU A 48 34.69 3.42 9.56
C LEU A 48 34.42 2.21 10.45
N GLU A 49 34.90 2.25 11.70
CA GLU A 49 34.63 1.19 12.67
C GLU A 49 33.14 1.09 13.00
N VAL A 50 32.45 2.22 13.22
CA VAL A 50 30.99 2.24 13.42
C VAL A 50 30.28 1.69 12.18
N ALA A 51 30.65 2.14 10.98
CA ALA A 51 30.07 1.65 9.74
C ALA A 51 30.26 0.14 9.56
N ALA A 52 31.44 -0.40 9.91
CA ALA A 52 31.72 -1.84 9.84
C ALA A 52 30.94 -2.68 10.87
N ARG A 53 30.47 -2.06 11.96
CA ARG A 53 29.62 -2.72 12.97
C ARG A 53 28.13 -2.66 12.65
N CYS A 54 27.72 -1.83 11.69
CA CYS A 54 26.34 -1.72 11.27
C CYS A 54 26.01 -2.82 10.23
N ASP A 55 25.37 -3.89 10.70
CA ASP A 55 24.86 -4.97 9.87
C ASP A 55 23.34 -5.08 10.04
N VAL A 56 22.59 -4.48 9.11
CA VAL A 56 21.13 -4.43 9.13
C VAL A 56 20.61 -4.73 7.73
N GLU A 57 19.87 -5.83 7.62
CA GLU A 57 19.20 -6.23 6.39
C GLU A 57 17.68 -5.98 6.50
N PHE A 58 17.09 -5.49 5.41
CA PHE A 58 15.65 -5.35 5.28
C PHE A 58 15.13 -6.45 4.36
N GLU A 59 14.48 -7.45 4.93
CA GLU A 59 13.83 -8.51 4.17
C GLU A 59 12.50 -8.03 3.57
N SER A 60 12.19 -8.45 2.35
CA SER A 60 10.94 -8.15 1.66
C SER A 60 9.99 -9.36 1.73
N HIS A 61 9.57 -9.72 2.94
CA HIS A 61 8.57 -10.77 3.15
C HIS A 61 7.17 -10.18 3.26
N VAL A 62 6.22 -10.84 2.59
CA VAL A 62 4.80 -10.54 2.75
C VAL A 62 4.32 -11.21 4.03
N HIS A 63 3.89 -10.41 4.99
CA HIS A 63 3.27 -10.89 6.23
C HIS A 63 1.77 -10.69 6.14
N LEU A 64 1.03 -11.78 5.89
CA LEU A 64 -0.43 -11.76 5.93
C LEU A 64 -0.93 -11.98 7.35
N PRO A 65 -1.94 -11.22 7.82
CA PRO A 65 -2.55 -11.51 9.11
C PRO A 65 -3.32 -12.83 9.05
N GLN A 66 -3.41 -13.52 10.19
CA GLN A 66 -4.23 -14.73 10.28
C GLN A 66 -5.71 -14.35 10.29
N PHE A 67 -6.49 -14.98 9.41
CA PHE A 67 -7.93 -14.78 9.39
C PHE A 67 -8.60 -15.53 10.56
N PRO A 68 -9.43 -14.87 11.40
CA PRO A 68 -10.11 -15.51 12.52
C PRO A 68 -11.28 -16.39 12.02
N ARG A 69 -10.94 -17.57 11.53
CA ARG A 69 -11.88 -18.55 10.96
C ARG A 69 -12.82 -19.14 12.02
N PRO A 70 -14.04 -19.57 11.62
CA PRO A 70 -14.90 -20.37 12.48
C PRO A 70 -14.26 -21.73 12.82
N SER A 71 -14.52 -22.25 14.01
CA SER A 71 -13.96 -23.52 14.51
C SER A 71 -14.36 -24.76 13.69
N GLY A 72 -15.40 -24.67 12.87
CA GLY A 72 -15.86 -25.76 12.00
C GLY A 72 -15.01 -25.97 10.74
N PHE A 73 -14.03 -25.10 10.47
CA PHE A 73 -13.17 -25.21 9.29
C PHE A 73 -11.71 -25.47 9.68
N PRO A 74 -11.08 -26.54 9.15
CA PRO A 74 -9.72 -26.89 9.52
C PRO A 74 -8.65 -25.93 8.96
N SER A 75 -8.91 -25.22 7.85
CA SER A 75 -7.94 -24.30 7.24
C SER A 75 -8.55 -23.10 6.49
N ASP A 76 -7.72 -22.07 6.25
CA ASP A 76 -7.52 -21.38 4.95
C ASP A 76 -8.49 -21.77 3.86
N ALA A 77 -8.02 -22.82 3.21
CA ALA A 77 -8.53 -23.36 1.99
C ALA A 77 -9.96 -23.88 2.15
N ASP A 78 -10.24 -24.57 3.24
CA ASP A 78 -11.56 -25.19 3.46
C ASP A 78 -12.65 -24.15 3.61
N TYR A 79 -12.37 -23.09 4.36
CA TYR A 79 -13.34 -22.02 4.55
C TYR A 79 -13.52 -21.20 3.27
N LEU A 80 -12.43 -20.87 2.58
CA LEU A 80 -12.50 -20.16 1.31
C LEU A 80 -13.29 -20.96 0.27
N ARG A 81 -13.00 -22.26 0.13
CA ARG A 81 -13.73 -23.15 -0.79
C ARG A 81 -15.21 -23.19 -0.46
N HIS A 82 -15.58 -23.35 0.81
CA HIS A 82 -16.98 -23.32 1.24
C HIS A 82 -17.69 -22.02 0.84
N LEU A 83 -17.08 -20.86 1.16
CA LEU A 83 -17.65 -19.56 0.82
C LEU A 83 -17.75 -19.33 -0.69
N ALA A 84 -16.73 -19.75 -1.45
CA ALA A 84 -16.70 -19.60 -2.90
C ALA A 84 -17.81 -20.41 -3.57
N PHE A 85 -18.02 -21.68 -3.16
CA PHE A 85 -19.11 -22.50 -3.68
C PHE A 85 -20.49 -21.96 -3.30
N HIS A 86 -20.67 -21.53 -2.05
CA HIS A 86 -21.91 -20.92 -1.60
C HIS A 86 -22.22 -19.64 -2.38
N GLY A 87 -21.24 -18.75 -2.51
CA GLY A 87 -21.37 -17.50 -3.27
C GLY A 87 -21.61 -17.72 -4.76
N ALA A 88 -20.97 -18.74 -5.36
CA ALA A 88 -21.23 -19.10 -6.75
C ALA A 88 -22.66 -19.61 -6.93
N ALA A 89 -23.19 -20.40 -5.99
CA ALA A 89 -24.57 -20.87 -6.01
C ALA A 89 -25.58 -19.71 -5.89
N GLU A 90 -25.28 -18.67 -5.12
CA GLU A 90 -26.11 -17.45 -5.09
C GLU A 90 -26.12 -16.68 -6.41
N ARG A 91 -25.01 -16.71 -7.17
CA ARG A 91 -24.87 -15.95 -8.42
C ARG A 91 -25.44 -16.70 -9.63
N TYR A 92 -25.21 -18.00 -9.73
CA TYR A 92 -25.57 -18.83 -10.89
C TYR A 92 -26.71 -19.83 -10.61
N GLY A 93 -27.13 -20.00 -9.36
CA GLY A 93 -28.08 -21.03 -8.91
C GLY A 93 -27.39 -22.27 -8.33
N GLU A 94 -28.16 -23.12 -7.63
CA GLU A 94 -27.61 -24.34 -6.98
C GLU A 94 -26.94 -25.30 -7.96
N ALA A 95 -27.48 -25.41 -9.18
CA ALA A 95 -26.88 -26.17 -10.27
C ALA A 95 -25.93 -25.26 -11.06
N LEU A 96 -24.67 -25.18 -10.61
CA LEU A 96 -23.63 -24.41 -11.28
C LEU A 96 -23.43 -24.90 -12.73
N PRO A 97 -23.34 -24.00 -13.73
CA PRO A 97 -22.89 -24.35 -15.06
C PRO A 97 -21.54 -25.06 -15.01
N GLU A 98 -21.34 -26.06 -15.88
CA GLU A 98 -20.12 -26.88 -15.89
C GLU A 98 -18.86 -26.01 -16.06
N GLU A 99 -18.93 -25.03 -16.97
CA GLU A 99 -17.86 -24.05 -17.19
C GLU A 99 -17.54 -23.24 -15.92
N ALA A 100 -18.56 -22.78 -15.19
CA ALA A 100 -18.39 -22.02 -13.96
C ALA A 100 -17.79 -22.88 -12.84
N ARG A 101 -18.24 -24.12 -12.71
CA ARG A 101 -17.69 -25.04 -11.73
C ARG A 101 -16.22 -25.37 -12.01
N ALA A 102 -15.90 -25.72 -13.25
CA ALA A 102 -14.53 -26.02 -13.67
C ALA A 102 -13.59 -24.83 -13.46
N ARG A 103 -14.04 -23.61 -13.80
CA ARG A 103 -13.27 -22.38 -13.55
C ARG A 103 -13.08 -22.13 -12.05
N LEU A 104 -14.12 -22.31 -11.24
CA LEU A 104 -14.06 -22.08 -9.79
C LEU A 104 -13.07 -23.04 -9.12
N ASP A 105 -13.11 -24.33 -9.48
CA ASP A 105 -12.19 -25.35 -8.96
C ASP A 105 -10.74 -25.01 -9.31
N TYR A 106 -10.47 -24.68 -10.58
CA TYR A 106 -9.12 -24.28 -11.02
C TYR A 106 -8.60 -23.06 -10.26
N GLU A 107 -9.39 -21.98 -10.15
CA GLU A 107 -8.97 -20.78 -9.45
C GLU A 107 -8.70 -21.04 -7.96
N LEU A 108 -9.58 -21.81 -7.30
CA LEU A 108 -9.40 -22.19 -5.90
C LEU A 108 -8.11 -22.96 -5.70
N ASP A 109 -7.80 -23.92 -6.56
CA ASP A 109 -6.57 -24.72 -6.47
C ASP A 109 -5.32 -23.85 -6.63
N VAL A 110 -5.33 -22.89 -7.57
CA VAL A 110 -4.23 -21.93 -7.72
C VAL A 110 -4.11 -21.03 -6.48
N ILE A 111 -5.20 -20.46 -5.97
CA ILE A 111 -5.18 -19.59 -4.78
C ILE A 111 -4.68 -20.33 -3.54
N ILE A 112 -5.09 -21.59 -3.37
CA ILE A 112 -4.70 -22.43 -2.24
C ILE A 112 -3.22 -22.81 -2.35
N SER A 113 -2.77 -23.25 -3.53
CA SER A 113 -1.37 -23.67 -3.74
C SER A 113 -0.36 -22.52 -3.58
N THR A 114 -0.77 -21.29 -3.91
CA THR A 114 0.04 -20.07 -3.75
C THR A 114 0.00 -19.49 -2.32
N GLY A 115 -0.84 -20.02 -1.43
CA GLY A 115 -0.94 -19.56 -0.03
C GLY A 115 -1.76 -18.29 0.18
N TYR A 116 -2.52 -17.83 -0.83
CA TYR A 116 -3.29 -16.58 -0.74
C TYR A 116 -4.73 -16.77 -0.24
N ALA A 117 -5.10 -17.95 0.23
CA ALA A 117 -6.46 -18.20 0.72
C ALA A 117 -6.87 -17.25 1.87
N GLY A 118 -5.97 -17.00 2.82
CA GLY A 118 -6.21 -16.05 3.92
C GLY A 118 -6.41 -14.62 3.42
N TYR A 119 -5.66 -14.21 2.39
CA TYR A 119 -5.80 -12.87 1.78
C TYR A 119 -7.19 -12.66 1.19
N PHE A 120 -7.72 -13.63 0.44
CA PHE A 120 -9.09 -13.56 -0.08
C PHE A 120 -10.14 -13.48 1.03
N LEU A 121 -9.96 -14.23 2.12
CA LEU A 121 -10.88 -14.17 3.27
C LEU A 121 -10.85 -12.80 3.95
N ILE A 122 -9.68 -12.20 4.12
CA ILE A 122 -9.54 -10.86 4.69
C ILE A 122 -10.30 -9.84 3.82
N VAL A 123 -10.08 -9.89 2.50
CA VAL A 123 -10.71 -8.97 1.54
C VAL A 123 -12.23 -9.16 1.50
N TRP A 124 -12.69 -10.40 1.38
CA TRP A 124 -14.11 -10.74 1.46
C TRP A 124 -14.77 -10.17 2.72
N ASP A 125 -14.13 -10.33 3.87
CA ASP A 125 -14.73 -10.03 5.16
C ASP A 125 -14.93 -8.53 5.40
N PHE A 126 -13.95 -7.68 5.08
CA PHE A 126 -14.15 -6.25 5.23
C PHE A 126 -15.12 -5.68 4.18
N ILE A 127 -15.23 -6.30 3.00
CA ILE A 127 -16.25 -5.94 1.98
C ILE A 127 -17.64 -6.34 2.49
N ARG A 128 -17.81 -7.56 3.01
CA ARG A 128 -19.07 -8.03 3.61
C ARG A 128 -19.49 -7.10 4.75
N ALA A 129 -18.56 -6.80 5.66
CA ALA A 129 -18.76 -5.91 6.79
C ALA A 129 -19.16 -4.49 6.37
N ALA A 130 -18.63 -3.97 5.26
CA ALA A 130 -19.04 -2.68 4.70
C ALA A 130 -20.47 -2.75 4.15
N ARG A 131 -20.80 -3.77 3.35
CA ARG A 131 -22.14 -3.96 2.76
C ARG A 131 -23.21 -4.15 3.84
N GLU A 132 -22.95 -4.94 4.89
CA GLU A 132 -23.85 -5.17 6.03
C GLU A 132 -24.17 -3.87 6.80
N ARG A 133 -23.24 -2.92 6.81
CA ARG A 133 -23.41 -1.57 7.42
C ARG A 133 -24.00 -0.54 6.45
N GLY A 134 -24.42 -0.98 5.25
CA GLY A 134 -24.93 -0.11 4.20
C GLY A 134 -23.90 0.87 3.64
N ILE A 135 -22.60 0.56 3.73
CA ILE A 135 -21.53 1.36 3.13
C ILE A 135 -21.40 0.95 1.66
N PRO A 136 -21.55 1.88 0.70
CA PRO A 136 -21.35 1.57 -0.71
C PRO A 136 -19.91 1.12 -0.97
N VAL A 137 -19.79 -0.02 -1.65
CA VAL A 137 -18.53 -0.59 -2.14
C VAL A 137 -18.56 -0.53 -3.66
N GLY A 138 -17.45 -0.12 -4.28
CA GLY A 138 -17.32 -0.13 -5.74
C GLY A 138 -17.44 -1.54 -6.32
N PRO A 139 -17.68 -1.68 -7.64
CA PRO A 139 -17.87 -2.98 -8.30
C PRO A 139 -16.60 -3.86 -8.36
N GLY A 140 -15.50 -3.40 -7.77
CA GLY A 140 -14.15 -3.95 -7.93
C GLY A 140 -13.45 -3.36 -9.16
N ARG A 141 -12.14 -3.12 -9.06
CA ARG A 141 -11.30 -2.62 -10.17
C ARG A 141 -10.04 -3.46 -10.33
N GLY A 142 -9.34 -3.23 -11.43
CA GLY A 142 -8.08 -3.90 -11.73
C GLY A 142 -8.26 -5.35 -12.18
N SER A 143 -7.23 -6.16 -12.00
CA SER A 143 -7.19 -7.54 -12.45
C SER A 143 -8.11 -8.48 -11.66
N ALA A 144 -8.49 -8.12 -10.43
CA ALA A 144 -9.37 -8.92 -9.58
C ALA A 144 -10.73 -9.27 -10.25
N ALA A 145 -11.20 -8.45 -11.18
CA ALA A 145 -12.41 -8.71 -11.97
C ALA A 145 -12.32 -9.97 -12.85
N GLY A 146 -11.11 -10.47 -13.14
CA GLY A 146 -10.90 -11.71 -13.88
C GLY A 146 -11.06 -13.00 -13.07
N SER A 147 -11.29 -12.90 -11.75
CA SER A 147 -11.46 -14.05 -10.86
C SER A 147 -12.93 -14.36 -10.60
N LEU A 148 -13.33 -15.59 -10.91
CA LEU A 148 -14.63 -16.14 -10.54
C LEU A 148 -14.75 -16.32 -9.02
N VAL A 149 -13.66 -16.64 -8.32
CA VAL A 149 -13.64 -16.69 -6.84
C VAL A 149 -13.95 -15.31 -6.26
N ALA A 150 -13.35 -14.25 -6.80
CA ALA A 150 -13.64 -12.88 -6.37
C ALA A 150 -15.10 -12.48 -6.65
N TYR A 151 -15.65 -12.89 -7.79
CA TYR A 151 -17.06 -12.65 -8.14
C TYR A 151 -18.03 -13.40 -7.21
N ALA A 152 -17.75 -14.67 -6.92
CA ALA A 152 -18.52 -15.51 -6.02
C ALA A 152 -18.54 -14.95 -4.59
N LEU A 153 -17.41 -14.48 -4.09
CA LEU A 153 -17.30 -13.83 -2.78
C LEU A 153 -17.88 -12.41 -2.75
N ARG A 154 -18.40 -11.88 -3.86
CA ARG A 154 -18.85 -10.48 -3.98
C ARG A 154 -17.76 -9.44 -3.68
N ILE A 155 -16.50 -9.83 -3.86
CA ILE A 155 -15.36 -8.90 -3.90
C ILE A 155 -15.48 -8.04 -5.16
N THR A 156 -15.85 -8.67 -6.27
CA THR A 156 -16.21 -7.99 -7.52
C THR A 156 -17.67 -8.29 -7.88
N ASP A 157 -18.26 -7.39 -8.66
CA ASP A 157 -19.63 -7.53 -9.17
C ASP A 157 -19.68 -7.80 -10.69
N VAL A 158 -18.51 -8.06 -11.31
CA VAL A 158 -18.36 -8.36 -12.74
C VAL A 158 -18.20 -9.87 -12.93
N ASP A 159 -19.08 -10.46 -13.75
CA ASP A 159 -19.00 -11.88 -14.13
C ASP A 159 -17.86 -12.11 -15.14
N PRO A 160 -16.77 -12.80 -14.76
CA PRO A 160 -15.62 -12.98 -15.65
C PRO A 160 -15.92 -13.90 -16.83
N LEU A 161 -16.83 -14.86 -16.71
CA LEU A 161 -17.17 -15.79 -17.80
C LEU A 161 -17.97 -15.07 -18.87
N LYS A 162 -18.95 -14.26 -18.46
CA LYS A 162 -19.77 -13.47 -19.38
C LYS A 162 -18.95 -12.53 -20.25
N PHE A 163 -17.86 -11.96 -19.72
CA PHE A 163 -17.02 -11.00 -20.41
C PHE A 163 -15.68 -11.58 -20.90
N GLY A 164 -15.45 -12.89 -20.76
CA GLY A 164 -14.22 -13.56 -21.20
C GLY A 164 -12.96 -13.05 -20.50
N LEU A 165 -13.06 -12.71 -19.21
CA LEU A 165 -11.94 -12.20 -18.42
C LEU A 165 -11.04 -13.36 -17.94
N LEU A 166 -9.74 -13.14 -18.02
CA LEU A 166 -8.71 -14.14 -17.72
C LEU A 166 -8.26 -14.05 -16.26
N PHE A 167 -8.22 -15.19 -15.57
CA PHE A 167 -7.78 -15.28 -14.18
C PHE A 167 -6.26 -15.12 -14.06
N GLU A 168 -5.51 -15.61 -15.04
CA GLU A 168 -4.04 -15.59 -15.06
C GLU A 168 -3.48 -14.16 -15.14
N ARG A 169 -4.29 -13.21 -15.61
CA ARG A 169 -3.95 -11.78 -15.56
C ARG A 169 -3.93 -11.25 -14.13
N PHE A 170 -4.69 -11.88 -13.24
CA PHE A 170 -4.76 -11.55 -11.82
C PHE A 170 -3.78 -12.35 -10.99
N LEU A 171 -3.83 -13.68 -11.11
CA LEU A 171 -2.94 -14.57 -10.38
C LEU A 171 -2.40 -15.62 -11.34
N ASN A 172 -1.12 -15.51 -11.67
CA ASN A 172 -0.45 -16.43 -12.58
C ASN A 172 0.25 -17.54 -11.76
N PRO A 173 -0.07 -18.83 -11.97
CA PRO A 173 0.59 -19.92 -11.26
C PRO A 173 2.09 -20.01 -11.55
N ASP A 174 2.54 -19.63 -12.75
CA ASP A 174 3.95 -19.67 -13.14
C ASP A 174 4.76 -18.47 -12.60
N ARG A 175 4.06 -17.43 -12.15
CA ARG A 175 4.66 -16.22 -11.57
C ARG A 175 3.88 -15.79 -10.34
N VAL A 176 4.17 -16.47 -9.23
CA VAL A 176 3.56 -16.18 -7.92
C VAL A 176 4.03 -14.81 -7.44
N SER A 177 3.17 -13.82 -7.60
CA SER A 177 3.29 -12.49 -6.99
C SER A 177 2.06 -12.21 -6.16
N MET A 178 2.20 -11.38 -5.12
CA MET A 178 1.07 -10.99 -4.28
C MET A 178 -0.04 -10.38 -5.14
N PRO A 179 -1.26 -10.95 -5.12
CA PRO A 179 -2.38 -10.38 -5.87
C PRO A 179 -2.76 -9.04 -5.26
N ASP A 180 -2.97 -8.05 -6.11
CA ASP A 180 -3.45 -6.73 -5.70
C ASP A 180 -4.96 -6.63 -5.91
N ILE A 181 -5.73 -6.70 -4.81
CA ILE A 181 -7.18 -6.49 -4.83
C ILE A 181 -7.48 -5.07 -4.35
N ASP A 182 -7.62 -4.18 -5.33
CA ASP A 182 -8.08 -2.81 -5.11
C ASP A 182 -9.56 -2.77 -4.75
N VAL A 183 -9.89 -2.23 -3.58
CA VAL A 183 -11.27 -2.07 -3.11
C VAL A 183 -11.59 -0.61 -2.88
N ASP A 184 -12.68 -0.16 -3.49
CA ASP A 184 -13.20 1.19 -3.37
C ASP A 184 -14.32 1.28 -2.33
N PHE A 185 -14.15 2.18 -1.36
CA PHE A 185 -15.16 2.52 -0.37
C PHE A 185 -15.60 3.97 -0.53
N CYS A 186 -16.85 4.25 -0.15
CA CYS A 186 -17.31 5.63 0.01
C CYS A 186 -16.36 6.42 0.93
N TYR A 187 -15.84 7.56 0.46
CA TYR A 187 -14.81 8.33 1.17
C TYR A 187 -15.27 8.80 2.56
N GLU A 188 -16.56 9.13 2.72
CA GLU A 188 -17.16 9.64 3.97
C GLU A 188 -17.23 8.56 5.05
N ARG A 189 -17.46 7.31 4.64
CA ARG A 189 -17.70 6.17 5.54
C ARG A 189 -16.56 5.15 5.57
N ARG A 190 -15.46 5.41 4.86
CA ARG A 190 -14.23 4.59 4.87
C ARG A 190 -13.69 4.40 6.29
N GLY A 191 -13.81 5.42 7.15
CA GLY A 191 -13.37 5.35 8.54
C GLY A 191 -13.99 4.19 9.32
N GLU A 192 -15.28 3.90 9.09
CA GLU A 192 -15.98 2.79 9.76
C GLU A 192 -15.40 1.42 9.37
N VAL A 193 -14.99 1.27 8.11
CA VAL A 193 -14.34 0.03 7.63
C VAL A 193 -12.95 -0.11 8.25
N ILE A 194 -12.20 0.99 8.39
CA ILE A 194 -10.88 0.98 9.05
C ILE A 194 -11.02 0.59 10.53
N GLU A 195 -12.02 1.13 11.24
CA GLU A 195 -12.29 0.75 12.63
C GLU A 195 -12.70 -0.71 12.75
N TYR A 196 -13.53 -1.23 11.84
CA TYR A 196 -13.84 -2.67 11.79
C TYR A 196 -12.58 -3.54 11.67
N VAL A 197 -11.67 -3.19 10.76
CA VAL A 197 -10.41 -3.91 10.57
C VAL A 197 -9.51 -3.77 11.81
N ARG A 198 -9.48 -2.61 12.48
CA ARG A 198 -8.76 -2.39 13.75
C ARG A 198 -9.28 -3.24 14.89
N GLU A 199 -10.60 -3.30 15.06
CA GLU A 199 -11.23 -4.14 16.09
C GLU A 199 -10.94 -5.62 15.85
N LYS A 200 -10.94 -6.05 14.59
CA LYS A 200 -10.77 -7.46 14.21
C LYS A 200 -9.32 -7.96 14.25
N TYR A 201 -8.37 -7.17 13.74
CA TYR A 201 -6.96 -7.58 13.60
C TYR A 201 -6.03 -6.94 14.65
N GLY A 202 -6.58 -6.08 15.51
CA GLY A 202 -5.88 -5.42 16.59
C GLY A 202 -5.43 -4.00 16.21
N THR A 203 -5.60 -3.08 17.16
CA THR A 203 -5.29 -1.64 16.99
C THR A 203 -3.82 -1.37 16.69
N ARG A 204 -2.91 -2.25 17.11
CA ARG A 204 -1.46 -2.15 16.86
C ARG A 204 -1.04 -2.75 15.52
N SER A 205 -1.92 -3.46 14.83
CA SER A 205 -1.63 -4.17 13.57
C SER A 205 -2.13 -3.39 12.34
N VAL A 206 -2.85 -2.28 12.54
CA VAL A 206 -3.52 -1.52 11.47
C VAL A 206 -3.07 -0.06 11.50
N GLY A 207 -2.22 0.29 10.53
CA GLY A 207 -1.75 1.66 10.30
C GLY A 207 -2.29 2.25 9.00
N GLN A 208 -2.28 3.58 8.90
CA GLN A 208 -2.47 4.25 7.62
C GLN A 208 -1.13 4.43 6.92
N ILE A 209 -1.15 4.42 5.59
CA ILE A 209 0.02 4.70 4.77
C ILE A 209 0.14 6.22 4.62
N VAL A 210 1.33 6.75 4.92
CA VAL A 210 1.63 8.19 4.77
C VAL A 210 1.81 8.55 3.30
N THR A 211 1.42 9.77 2.94
CA THR A 211 1.75 10.38 1.66
C THR A 211 2.69 11.55 1.88
N PHE A 212 3.76 11.63 1.08
CA PHE A 212 4.69 12.75 1.12
C PHE A 212 4.35 13.74 0.01
N GLY A 213 3.94 14.95 0.39
CA GLY A 213 3.77 16.04 -0.55
C GLY A 213 5.14 16.50 -1.07
N THR A 214 5.36 16.41 -2.38
CA THR A 214 6.56 16.93 -3.03
C THR A 214 6.32 18.33 -3.59
N LEU A 215 7.36 19.18 -3.63
CA LEU A 215 7.32 20.46 -4.33
C LEU A 215 7.16 20.24 -5.84
N GLN A 216 5.92 20.28 -6.32
CA GLN A 216 5.60 20.16 -7.75
C GLN A 216 6.10 21.39 -8.54
N SER A 217 6.29 21.26 -9.85
CA SER A 217 6.90 22.29 -10.70
C SER A 217 6.28 23.68 -10.57
N ARG A 218 4.95 23.79 -10.43
CA ARG A 218 4.28 25.09 -10.22
C ARG A 218 4.45 25.59 -8.78
N ALA A 219 4.34 24.70 -7.81
CA ALA A 219 4.49 25.04 -6.39
C ALA A 219 5.92 25.54 -6.09
N VAL A 220 6.94 24.86 -6.63
CA VAL A 220 8.34 25.25 -6.39
C VAL A 220 8.66 26.64 -6.95
N VAL A 221 8.14 27.00 -8.13
CA VAL A 221 8.34 28.34 -8.70
C VAL A 221 7.71 29.42 -7.82
N ARG A 222 6.47 29.19 -7.37
CA ARG A 222 5.77 30.10 -6.45
C ARG A 222 6.46 30.23 -5.11
N ASP A 223 6.85 29.12 -4.49
CA ASP A 223 7.46 29.11 -3.17
C ASP A 223 8.86 29.74 -3.18
N VAL A 224 9.68 29.43 -4.19
CA VAL A 224 10.98 30.08 -4.38
C VAL A 224 10.79 31.56 -4.66
N GLY A 225 9.90 31.92 -5.58
CA GLY A 225 9.63 33.32 -5.93
C GLY A 225 9.17 34.14 -4.72
N ARG A 226 8.24 33.62 -3.92
CA ARG A 226 7.80 34.24 -2.67
C ARG A 226 8.98 34.50 -1.74
N THR A 227 9.82 33.49 -1.47
CA THR A 227 10.96 33.68 -0.56
C THR A 227 11.99 34.70 -1.05
N LEU A 228 12.04 34.92 -2.37
CA LEU A 228 12.90 35.91 -3.01
C LEU A 228 12.24 37.29 -3.14
N GLY A 229 10.97 37.45 -2.74
CA GLY A 229 10.24 38.71 -2.77
C GLY A 229 9.49 39.00 -4.07
N PHE A 230 9.35 38.03 -4.97
CA PHE A 230 8.49 38.18 -6.15
C PHE A 230 7.02 38.16 -5.77
N THR A 231 6.23 38.96 -6.48
CA THR A 231 4.77 38.96 -6.34
C THR A 231 4.16 37.69 -6.96
N PRO A 232 2.96 37.27 -6.51
CA PRO A 232 2.27 36.13 -7.11
C PRO A 232 2.07 36.25 -8.62
N ALA A 233 1.82 37.47 -9.13
CA ALA A 233 1.64 37.74 -10.54
C ALA A 233 2.93 37.53 -11.36
N GLU A 234 4.09 37.83 -10.79
CA GLU A 234 5.40 37.58 -11.42
C GLU A 234 5.73 36.08 -11.45
N THR A 235 5.36 35.33 -10.42
CA THR A 235 5.60 33.87 -10.36
C THR A 235 4.64 33.05 -11.21
N ASP A 236 3.50 33.62 -11.59
CA ASP A 236 2.45 32.97 -12.39
C ASP A 236 2.60 33.17 -13.91
N ARG A 237 3.55 34.01 -14.32
CA ARG A 237 3.86 34.31 -15.73
C ARG A 237 4.85 33.31 -16.31
#